data_AF-A0A7S0VKQ2-F1
#
_entry.id   AF-A0A7S0VKQ2-F1
#
_cell.length_a   1.000
_cell.length_b   1.000
_cell.length_c   1.000
_cell.angle_alpha   90.00
_cell.angle_beta   90.00
_cell.angle_gamma   90.00
#
_symmetry.space_group_name_H-M   'P 1'
#
loop_
_entity.id
_entity.type
_entity.pdbx_description
1 polymer ?
#
loop_
_entity_poly.entity_id
_entity_poly.type
_entity_poly.pdbx_seq_one_letter_code
_entity_poly.pdbx_strand_id
1 'polypeptide(L)'
;GLRRLQLVFIDTVLLDEEISRAGLMEKIESGHVPPEALAQWDAGASGRAGAGEDQLRWLEGVLSASTADWLLVCGHYPVLSGGEHGGTPSLIARVKPMLERYRVDAYLSGHDHTLQHLQLGGVEYYVSGNGALNGEVKALPETVFAAVDPGFSVHQLSGDAMRTTFVDRQGTPLYTHVARRK
;
A
#
# COMPACT_ATOMS: atom_id res chain seq x y z
N GLY A 1 -7.18 -19.86 -21.87
CA GLY A 1 -7.64 -18.54 -22.34
C GLY A 1 -6.71 -17.46 -21.79
N LEU A 2 -6.69 -16.28 -22.39
CA LEU A 2 -5.98 -15.12 -21.83
C LEU A 2 -6.54 -14.80 -20.45
N ARG A 3 -5.65 -14.68 -19.45
CA ARG A 3 -6.00 -14.28 -18.08
C ARG A 3 -6.07 -12.76 -18.00
N ARG A 4 -7.05 -12.23 -17.28
CA ARG A 4 -7.20 -10.78 -17.07
C ARG A 4 -6.60 -10.37 -15.73
N LEU A 5 -5.65 -9.45 -15.78
CA LEU A 5 -5.16 -8.72 -14.61
C LEU A 5 -5.86 -7.34 -14.56
N GLN A 6 -6.41 -7.01 -13.40
CA GLN A 6 -6.91 -5.67 -13.10
C GLN A 6 -6.07 -5.07 -11.97
N LEU A 7 -5.46 -3.90 -12.25
CA LEU A 7 -4.80 -3.08 -11.25
C LEU A 7 -5.66 -1.86 -10.96
N VAL A 8 -5.95 -1.64 -9.68
CA VAL A 8 -6.72 -0.50 -9.19
C VAL A 8 -5.80 0.38 -8.36
N PHE A 9 -5.62 1.64 -8.77
CA PHE A 9 -4.80 2.60 -8.04
C PHE A 9 -5.70 3.49 -7.19
N ILE A 10 -5.33 3.66 -5.92
CA ILE A 10 -6.02 4.54 -4.98
C ILE A 10 -5.05 5.58 -4.43
N ASP A 11 -5.52 6.80 -4.30
CA ASP A 11 -4.83 7.88 -3.60
C ASP A 11 -5.04 7.70 -2.09
N THR A 12 -4.05 7.10 -1.42
CA THR A 12 -4.08 6.88 0.03
C THR A 12 -3.82 8.15 0.83
N VAL A 13 -3.18 9.16 0.25
CA VAL A 13 -2.95 10.47 0.89
C VAL A 13 -4.29 11.18 1.08
N LEU A 14 -5.19 11.03 0.11
CA LEU A 14 -6.57 11.51 0.21
C LEU A 14 -7.41 10.72 1.22
N LEU A 15 -7.12 9.44 1.41
CA LEU A 15 -7.88 8.57 2.31
C LEU A 15 -7.42 8.64 3.78
N ASP A 16 -6.20 9.14 4.02
CA ASP A 16 -5.62 9.34 5.35
C ASP A 16 -5.14 10.79 5.53
N GLU A 17 -5.96 11.60 6.21
CA GLU A 17 -5.64 13.01 6.44
C GLU A 17 -4.62 13.19 7.58
N GLU A 18 -4.57 12.27 8.54
CA GLU A 18 -3.75 12.39 9.74
C GLU A 18 -2.25 12.27 9.42
N ILE A 19 -1.83 11.19 8.76
CA ILE A 19 -0.43 10.98 8.35
C ILE A 19 -0.01 12.07 7.37
N SER A 20 -0.90 12.41 6.43
CA SER A 20 -0.62 13.43 5.41
C SER A 20 -0.41 14.82 6.01
N ARG A 21 -1.23 15.19 7.00
CA ARG A 21 -1.08 16.46 7.73
C ARG A 21 0.17 16.44 8.61
N ALA A 22 0.49 15.32 9.27
CA ALA A 22 1.71 15.18 10.05
C ALA A 22 2.97 15.35 9.17
N GLY A 23 2.99 14.71 7.99
CA GLY A 23 4.09 14.86 7.03
C GLY A 23 4.23 16.28 6.46
N LEU A 24 3.12 17.03 6.36
CA LEU A 24 3.18 18.48 6.05
C LEU A 24 3.83 19.26 7.20
N MET A 25 3.45 18.98 8.44
CA MET A 25 4.02 19.66 9.62
C MET A 25 5.53 19.43 9.73
N GLU A 26 6.01 18.20 9.52
CA GLU A 26 7.45 17.90 9.52
C GLU A 26 8.21 18.69 8.44
N LYS A 27 7.61 18.84 7.25
CA LYS A 27 8.18 19.66 6.16
C LYS A 27 8.21 21.15 6.49
N ILE A 28 7.24 21.63 7.28
CA ILE A 28 7.23 23.00 7.79
C ILE A 28 8.32 23.19 8.84
N GLU A 29 8.42 22.28 9.79
CA GLU A 29 9.42 22.32 10.87
C GLU A 29 10.86 22.23 10.33
N SER A 30 11.07 21.46 9.27
CA SER A 30 12.36 21.35 8.57
C SER A 30 12.65 22.48 7.57
N GLY A 31 11.72 23.42 7.40
CA GLY A 31 11.89 24.59 6.51
C GLY A 31 11.77 24.30 5.01
N HIS A 32 11.36 23.10 4.61
CA HIS A 32 11.12 22.74 3.21
C HIS A 32 9.82 23.34 2.66
N VAL A 33 8.85 23.60 3.54
CA VAL A 33 7.54 24.15 3.21
C VAL A 33 7.27 25.34 4.14
N PRO A 34 6.72 26.45 3.64
CA PRO A 34 6.49 27.61 4.50
C PRO A 34 5.25 27.41 5.39
N PRO A 35 5.19 28.01 6.59
CA PRO A 35 4.12 27.74 7.57
C PRO A 35 2.70 28.02 7.09
N GLU A 36 2.51 28.96 6.16
CA GLU A 36 1.20 29.27 5.55
C GLU A 36 0.56 28.09 4.80
N ALA A 37 1.36 27.10 4.38
CA ALA A 37 0.86 25.89 3.74
C ALA A 37 -0.09 25.10 4.65
N LEU A 38 0.09 25.20 5.99
CA LEU A 38 -0.79 24.54 6.94
C LEU A 38 -2.21 25.13 6.91
N ALA A 39 -2.33 26.46 6.84
CA ALA A 39 -3.63 27.11 6.74
C ALA A 39 -4.34 26.77 5.42
N GLN A 40 -3.58 26.70 4.31
CA GLN A 40 -4.10 26.27 3.02
C GLN A 40 -4.56 24.80 3.06
N TRP A 41 -3.78 23.93 3.70
CA TRP A 41 -4.15 22.55 3.92
C TRP A 41 -5.45 22.47 4.72
N ASP A 42 -5.51 23.07 5.91
CA ASP A 42 -6.67 23.01 6.81
C ASP A 42 -7.94 23.57 6.15
N ALA A 43 -7.83 24.64 5.35
CA ALA A 43 -8.95 25.21 4.60
C ALA A 43 -9.56 24.23 3.57
N GLY A 44 -8.78 23.26 3.07
CA GLY A 44 -9.23 22.25 2.12
C GLY A 44 -9.80 20.96 2.75
N ALA A 45 -9.83 20.85 4.09
CA ALA A 45 -10.13 19.60 4.79
C ALA A 45 -11.50 19.00 4.39
N SER A 46 -12.57 19.79 4.40
CA SER A 46 -13.90 19.30 4.02
C SER A 46 -13.97 18.83 2.56
N GLY A 47 -13.25 19.49 1.65
CA GLY A 47 -13.18 19.08 0.25
C GLY A 47 -12.45 17.76 0.07
N ARG A 48 -11.31 17.59 0.76
CA ARG A 48 -10.57 16.32 0.77
C ARG A 48 -11.38 15.19 1.39
N ALA A 49 -12.05 15.42 2.51
CA ALA A 49 -12.92 14.43 3.14
C ALA A 49 -14.03 13.97 2.18
N GLY A 50 -14.70 14.90 1.49
CA GLY A 50 -15.71 14.56 0.48
C GLY A 50 -15.15 13.72 -0.66
N ALA A 51 -14.02 14.14 -1.24
CA ALA A 51 -13.35 13.39 -2.30
C ALA A 51 -12.84 12.01 -1.84
N GLY A 52 -12.41 11.89 -0.58
CA GLY A 52 -12.03 10.63 0.03
C GLY A 52 -13.22 9.67 0.15
N GLU A 53 -14.40 10.17 0.52
CA GLU A 53 -15.65 9.38 0.52
C GLU A 53 -16.10 8.98 -0.89
N ASP A 54 -15.96 9.86 -1.87
CA ASP A 54 -16.24 9.55 -3.28
C ASP A 54 -15.31 8.44 -3.80
N GLN A 55 -14.00 8.54 -3.53
CA GLN A 55 -13.03 7.52 -3.90
C GLN A 55 -13.35 6.18 -3.24
N LEU A 56 -13.82 6.19 -2.00
CA LEU A 56 -14.15 4.97 -1.27
C LEU A 56 -15.37 4.25 -1.85
N ARG A 57 -16.44 5.00 -2.19
CA ARG A 57 -17.61 4.45 -2.91
C ARG A 57 -17.22 3.94 -4.29
N TRP A 58 -16.38 4.68 -5.00
CA TRP A 58 -15.86 4.27 -6.30
C TRP A 58 -15.07 2.96 -6.18
N LEU A 59 -14.18 2.85 -5.19
CA LEU A 59 -13.38 1.65 -4.96
C LEU A 59 -14.29 0.44 -4.69
N GLU A 60 -15.28 0.56 -3.80
CA GLU A 60 -16.23 -0.54 -3.54
C GLU A 60 -16.99 -0.96 -4.81
N GLY A 61 -17.40 0.01 -5.64
CA GLY A 61 -18.02 -0.26 -6.94
C GLY A 61 -17.10 -1.02 -7.91
N VAL A 62 -15.83 -0.60 -8.00
CA VAL A 62 -14.82 -1.26 -8.87
C VAL A 62 -14.53 -2.68 -8.39
N LEU A 63 -14.36 -2.89 -7.09
CA LEU A 63 -14.04 -4.20 -6.52
C LEU A 63 -15.21 -5.16 -6.65
N SER A 64 -16.43 -4.72 -6.33
CA SER A 64 -17.64 -5.55 -6.42
C SER A 64 -18.02 -5.96 -7.84
N ALA A 65 -17.70 -5.13 -8.84
CA ALA A 65 -17.97 -5.41 -10.25
C ALA A 65 -16.83 -6.18 -10.96
N SER A 66 -15.70 -6.41 -10.27
CA SER A 66 -14.55 -7.06 -10.89
C SER A 66 -14.85 -8.51 -11.28
N THR A 67 -14.42 -8.86 -12.49
CA THR A 67 -14.44 -10.24 -13.03
C THR A 67 -13.04 -10.68 -13.47
N ALA A 68 -12.01 -9.97 -13.00
CA ALA A 68 -10.62 -10.27 -13.34
C ALA A 68 -10.18 -11.62 -12.75
N ASP A 69 -9.25 -12.30 -13.43
CA ASP A 69 -8.60 -13.48 -12.86
C ASP A 69 -7.62 -13.08 -11.74
N TRP A 70 -7.02 -11.90 -11.85
CA TRP A 70 -6.15 -11.31 -10.83
C TRP A 70 -6.59 -9.88 -10.53
N LEU A 71 -6.82 -9.57 -9.26
CA LEU A 71 -7.23 -8.25 -8.80
C LEU A 71 -6.20 -7.72 -7.80
N LEU A 72 -5.49 -6.67 -8.20
CA LEU A 72 -4.48 -6.00 -7.38
C LEU A 72 -4.93 -4.57 -7.07
N VAL A 73 -4.73 -4.13 -5.85
CA VAL A 73 -4.94 -2.74 -5.44
C VAL A 73 -3.60 -2.11 -5.06
N CYS A 74 -3.34 -0.90 -5.51
CA CYS A 74 -2.09 -0.19 -5.30
C CYS A 74 -2.35 1.16 -4.62
N GLY A 75 -1.56 1.49 -3.61
CA GLY A 75 -1.60 2.79 -2.92
C GLY A 75 -0.21 3.20 -2.41
N HIS A 76 -0.06 4.43 -1.94
CA HIS A 76 1.23 4.86 -1.39
C HIS A 76 1.43 4.30 0.03
N TYR A 77 0.47 4.54 0.92
CA TYR A 77 0.52 4.13 2.32
C TYR A 77 0.15 2.65 2.49
N PRO A 78 0.81 1.91 3.37
CA PRO A 78 0.50 0.51 3.63
C PRO A 78 -0.80 0.36 4.43
N VAL A 79 -1.65 -0.61 4.04
CA VAL A 79 -2.75 -1.05 4.91
C VAL A 79 -2.17 -1.73 6.15
N LEU A 80 -1.24 -2.67 5.95
CA LEU A 80 -0.52 -3.36 7.02
C LEU A 80 0.98 -3.15 6.80
N SER A 81 1.69 -2.83 7.86
CA SER A 81 3.14 -2.75 7.86
C SER A 81 3.67 -2.84 9.29
N GLY A 82 4.79 -3.52 9.46
CA GLY A 82 5.61 -3.47 10.67
C GLY A 82 6.72 -2.43 10.62
N GLY A 83 6.70 -1.54 9.62
CA GLY A 83 7.73 -0.53 9.38
C GLY A 83 7.66 0.66 10.33
N GLU A 84 8.51 1.66 10.10
CA GLU A 84 8.66 2.85 10.96
C GLU A 84 7.39 3.70 11.10
N HIS A 85 6.53 3.74 10.07
CA HIS A 85 5.23 4.42 10.09
C HIS A 85 4.08 3.44 10.41
N GLY A 86 4.28 2.15 10.13
CA GLY A 86 3.31 1.09 10.41
C GLY A 86 2.09 1.10 9.49
N GLY A 87 1.11 0.25 9.80
CA GLY A 87 -0.15 0.20 9.05
C GLY A 87 -1.01 1.45 9.24
N THR A 88 -1.59 1.96 8.16
CA THR A 88 -2.39 3.19 8.20
C THR A 88 -3.78 2.96 8.80
N PRO A 89 -4.13 3.58 9.94
CA PRO A 89 -5.38 3.29 10.66
C PRO A 89 -6.65 3.50 9.83
N SER A 90 -6.73 4.58 9.05
CA SER A 90 -7.88 4.84 8.19
C SER A 90 -8.06 3.77 7.11
N LEU A 91 -6.97 3.28 6.52
CA LEU A 91 -6.98 2.21 5.52
C LEU A 91 -7.31 0.85 6.15
N ILE A 92 -6.83 0.57 7.36
CA ILE A 92 -7.21 -0.63 8.13
C ILE A 92 -8.72 -0.62 8.41
N ALA A 93 -9.27 0.53 8.78
CA ALA A 93 -10.69 0.65 9.10
C ALA A 93 -11.58 0.57 7.85
N ARG A 94 -11.17 1.22 6.75
CA ARG A 94 -12.05 1.49 5.60
C ARG A 94 -11.70 0.67 4.36
N VAL A 95 -10.43 0.46 4.06
CA VAL A 95 -9.98 -0.22 2.83
C VAL A 95 -9.81 -1.73 3.04
N LYS A 96 -9.14 -2.15 4.12
CA LYS A 96 -8.89 -3.56 4.43
C LYS A 96 -10.16 -4.43 4.35
N PRO A 97 -11.32 -4.05 4.93
CA PRO A 97 -12.52 -4.88 4.86
C PRO A 97 -13.02 -5.10 3.43
N MET A 98 -12.85 -4.10 2.55
CA MET A 98 -13.20 -4.24 1.13
C MET A 98 -12.24 -5.18 0.41
N LEU A 99 -10.93 -5.07 0.65
CA LEU A 99 -9.92 -5.95 0.05
C LEU A 99 -10.23 -7.43 0.38
N GLU A 100 -10.51 -7.72 1.64
CA GLU A 100 -10.84 -9.07 2.11
C GLU A 100 -12.19 -9.56 1.58
N ARG A 101 -13.24 -8.72 1.66
CA ARG A 101 -14.60 -9.06 1.19
C ARG A 101 -14.62 -9.41 -0.30
N TYR A 102 -13.94 -8.62 -1.12
CA TYR A 102 -13.91 -8.79 -2.58
C TYR A 102 -12.73 -9.65 -3.06
N ARG A 103 -12.03 -10.32 -2.12
CA ARG A 103 -10.95 -11.28 -2.41
C ARG A 103 -9.85 -10.72 -3.32
N VAL A 104 -9.45 -9.48 -3.08
CA VAL A 104 -8.27 -8.89 -3.72
C VAL A 104 -7.08 -9.83 -3.50
N ASP A 105 -6.30 -10.09 -4.54
CA ASP A 105 -5.17 -11.01 -4.47
C ASP A 105 -4.00 -10.37 -3.73
N ALA A 106 -3.68 -9.11 -4.05
CA ALA A 106 -2.70 -8.37 -3.28
C ALA A 106 -2.95 -6.87 -3.21
N TYR A 107 -2.48 -6.28 -2.11
CA TYR A 107 -2.32 -4.85 -1.92
C TYR A 107 -0.84 -4.48 -2.02
N LEU A 108 -0.51 -3.56 -2.93
CA LEU A 108 0.85 -3.10 -3.19
C LEU A 108 1.03 -1.69 -2.65
N SER A 109 2.08 -1.47 -1.86
CA SER A 109 2.35 -0.18 -1.21
C SER A 109 3.83 0.11 -1.03
N GLY A 110 4.14 1.30 -0.56
CA GLY A 110 5.49 1.72 -0.16
C GLY A 110 5.41 2.48 1.16
N HIS A 111 5.85 3.73 1.15
CA HIS A 111 5.91 4.65 2.28
C HIS A 111 6.92 4.25 3.37
N ASP A 112 6.75 3.09 4.01
CA ASP A 112 7.78 2.57 4.90
C ASP A 112 9.01 2.17 4.11
N HIS A 113 10.20 2.60 4.54
CA HIS A 113 11.46 2.36 3.85
C HIS A 113 11.97 0.94 4.15
N THR A 114 11.16 -0.05 3.75
CA THR A 114 11.40 -1.47 3.94
C THR A 114 10.86 -2.28 2.76
N LEU A 115 11.26 -3.55 2.66
CA LEU A 115 10.57 -4.58 1.88
C LEU A 115 9.82 -5.49 2.84
N GLN A 116 8.51 -5.66 2.65
CA GLN A 116 7.72 -6.54 3.52
C GLN A 116 6.71 -7.36 2.72
N HIS A 117 6.50 -8.58 3.17
CA HIS A 117 5.36 -9.40 2.81
C HIS A 117 4.60 -9.75 4.08
N LEU A 118 3.33 -9.35 4.13
CA LEU A 118 2.39 -9.73 5.18
C LEU A 118 1.18 -10.44 4.56
N GLN A 119 0.56 -11.35 5.29
CA GLN A 119 -0.60 -12.09 4.80
C GLN A 119 -1.72 -12.10 5.85
N LEU A 120 -2.89 -11.60 5.46
CA LEU A 120 -4.06 -11.56 6.34
C LEU A 120 -5.36 -11.61 5.54
N GLY A 121 -6.36 -12.32 6.05
CA GLY A 121 -7.68 -12.40 5.40
C GLY A 121 -7.65 -12.99 3.97
N GLY A 122 -6.59 -13.74 3.66
CA GLY A 122 -6.28 -14.25 2.34
C GLY A 122 -5.67 -13.22 1.37
N VAL A 123 -5.52 -11.95 1.74
CA VAL A 123 -4.90 -10.94 0.88
C VAL A 123 -3.39 -10.92 1.15
N GLU A 124 -2.59 -10.84 0.08
CA GLU A 124 -1.14 -10.58 0.20
C GLU A 124 -0.90 -9.07 0.30
N TYR A 125 -0.17 -8.62 1.31
CA TYR A 125 0.23 -7.23 1.49
C TYR A 125 1.72 -7.12 1.22
N TYR A 126 2.09 -6.43 0.14
CA TYR A 126 3.48 -6.17 -0.20
C TYR A 126 3.81 -4.69 0.02
N VAL A 127 4.85 -4.45 0.82
CA VAL A 127 5.47 -3.13 0.97
C VAL A 127 6.80 -3.15 0.23
N SER A 128 7.01 -2.20 -0.68
CA SER A 128 8.26 -1.98 -1.41
C SER A 128 8.61 -0.50 -1.38
N GLY A 129 9.02 0.03 -0.22
CA GLY A 129 9.29 1.47 -0.04
C GLY A 129 10.77 1.86 0.11
N ASN A 130 11.70 0.91 0.21
CA ASN A 130 13.14 1.20 0.34
C ASN A 130 13.92 1.26 -0.98
N GLY A 131 13.40 1.98 -1.98
CA GLY A 131 14.16 2.17 -3.23
C GLY A 131 15.49 2.91 -3.04
N ALA A 132 15.63 3.69 -1.96
CA ALA A 132 16.81 4.51 -1.67
C ALA A 132 17.16 4.66 -0.17
N LEU A 133 16.21 4.44 0.73
CA LEU A 133 16.35 4.68 2.16
C LEU A 133 16.23 3.37 2.95
N ASN A 134 16.81 3.35 4.14
CA ASN A 134 16.69 2.23 5.07
C ASN A 134 15.82 2.68 6.24
N GLY A 135 14.75 1.95 6.48
CA GLY A 135 13.86 2.12 7.63
C GLY A 135 14.14 1.11 8.73
N GLU A 136 13.16 0.93 9.59
CA GLU A 136 13.17 -0.06 10.66
C GLU A 136 11.96 -0.97 10.50
N VAL A 137 12.07 -2.22 10.95
CA VAL A 137 10.94 -3.15 10.89
C VAL A 137 10.81 -3.99 12.14
N LYS A 138 9.60 -4.07 12.66
CA LYS A 138 9.18 -4.96 13.73
C LYS A 138 8.16 -5.93 13.16
N ALA A 139 8.48 -7.23 13.23
CA ALA A 139 7.56 -8.27 12.77
C ALA A 139 6.21 -8.20 13.51
N LEU A 140 5.13 -8.22 12.74
CA LEU A 140 3.76 -8.42 13.20
C LEU A 140 3.40 -9.91 13.12
N PRO A 141 2.32 -10.39 13.77
CA PRO A 141 1.85 -11.76 13.62
C PRO A 141 1.60 -12.18 12.16
N GLU A 142 1.23 -11.23 11.30
CA GLU A 142 0.94 -11.42 9.88
C GLU A 142 2.20 -11.35 9.00
N THR A 143 3.36 -10.98 9.54
CA THR A 143 4.59 -10.83 8.78
C THR A 143 5.13 -12.19 8.32
N VAL A 144 5.28 -12.33 7.00
CA VAL A 144 5.88 -13.50 6.34
C VAL A 144 7.35 -13.24 6.01
N PHE A 145 7.68 -12.03 5.57
CA PHE A 145 9.04 -11.59 5.27
C PHE A 145 9.21 -10.10 5.52
N ALA A 146 10.39 -9.70 5.95
CA ALA A 146 10.79 -8.29 6.05
C ALA A 146 12.30 -8.12 5.82
N ALA A 147 12.68 -7.04 5.16
CA ALA A 147 14.08 -6.61 5.00
C ALA A 147 14.16 -5.07 4.96
N VAL A 148 15.32 -4.53 5.36
CA VAL A 148 15.58 -3.08 5.41
C VAL A 148 16.58 -2.63 4.34
N ASP A 149 17.34 -3.55 3.75
CA ASP A 149 18.31 -3.22 2.69
C ASP A 149 17.60 -2.76 1.41
N PRO A 150 18.09 -1.72 0.72
CA PRO A 150 17.41 -1.15 -0.44
C PRO A 150 17.17 -2.16 -1.56
N GLY A 151 15.99 -2.07 -2.15
CA GLY A 151 15.58 -2.99 -3.19
C GLY A 151 14.24 -2.65 -3.83
N PHE A 152 13.66 -3.64 -4.50
CA PHE A 152 12.37 -3.52 -5.18
C PHE A 152 11.67 -4.88 -5.28
N SER A 153 10.37 -4.87 -5.56
CA SER A 153 9.61 -6.09 -5.88
C SER A 153 9.47 -6.31 -7.39
N VAL A 154 9.47 -7.58 -7.79
CA VAL A 154 9.13 -8.05 -9.13
C VAL A 154 7.92 -8.97 -9.02
N HIS A 155 6.84 -8.63 -9.73
CA HIS A 155 5.62 -9.44 -9.78
C HIS A 155 5.47 -10.08 -11.16
N GLN A 156 5.34 -11.41 -11.21
CA GLN A 156 5.19 -12.18 -12.43
C GLN A 156 3.94 -13.05 -12.34
N LEU A 157 3.00 -12.85 -13.25
CA LEU A 157 1.74 -13.58 -13.28
C LEU A 157 1.76 -14.58 -14.45
N SER A 158 1.46 -15.84 -14.15
CA SER A 158 1.38 -16.92 -15.14
C SER A 158 0.27 -17.90 -14.77
N GLY A 159 -0.80 -17.91 -15.55
CA GLY A 159 -1.98 -18.73 -15.28
C GLY A 159 -2.57 -18.42 -13.90
N ASP A 160 -2.51 -19.40 -13.00
CA ASP A 160 -3.06 -19.33 -11.64
C ASP A 160 -1.96 -19.15 -10.58
N ALA A 161 -0.78 -18.67 -10.99
CA ALA A 161 0.32 -18.30 -10.10
C ALA A 161 0.73 -16.83 -10.26
N MET A 162 0.86 -16.12 -9.15
CA MET A 162 1.58 -14.84 -9.06
C MET A 162 2.84 -15.05 -8.24
N ARG A 163 4.00 -14.93 -8.88
CA ARG A 163 5.30 -14.94 -8.21
C ARG A 163 5.71 -13.52 -7.88
N THR A 164 5.90 -13.22 -6.60
CA THR A 164 6.49 -11.97 -6.12
C THR A 164 7.91 -12.25 -5.63
N THR A 165 8.90 -11.51 -6.13
CA THR A 165 10.29 -11.60 -5.69
C THR A 165 10.75 -10.24 -5.17
N PHE A 166 11.26 -10.18 -3.95
CA PHE A 166 12.02 -9.02 -3.49
C PHE A 166 13.47 -9.16 -3.93
N VAL A 167 14.03 -8.09 -4.48
CA VAL A 167 15.36 -8.06 -5.10
C VAL A 167 16.14 -6.91 -4.48
N ASP A 168 17.36 -7.17 -4.03
CA ASP A 168 18.25 -6.12 -3.53
C ASP A 168 18.81 -5.24 -4.66
N ARG A 169 19.50 -4.16 -4.29
CA ARG A 169 20.17 -3.24 -5.23
C ARG A 169 21.28 -3.88 -6.08
N GLN A 170 21.76 -5.07 -5.75
CA GLN A 170 22.72 -5.84 -6.56
C GLN A 170 22.02 -6.78 -7.56
N GLY A 171 20.70 -6.89 -7.51
CA GLY A 171 19.94 -7.82 -8.33
C GLY A 171 19.78 -9.21 -7.71
N THR A 172 20.17 -9.39 -6.44
CA THR A 172 20.03 -10.66 -5.72
C THR A 172 18.60 -10.82 -5.22
N PRO A 173 17.94 -11.96 -5.48
CA PRO A 173 16.67 -12.28 -4.86
C PRO A 173 16.83 -12.46 -3.35
N LEU A 174 16.13 -11.64 -2.56
CA LEU A 174 16.08 -11.74 -1.10
C LEU A 174 14.98 -12.70 -0.63
N TYR A 175 13.86 -12.72 -1.35
CA TYR A 175 12.68 -13.49 -1.00
C TYR A 175 11.83 -13.76 -2.24
N THR A 176 11.16 -14.91 -2.28
CA THR A 176 10.19 -15.24 -3.32
C THR A 176 8.95 -15.88 -2.70
N HIS A 177 7.78 -15.37 -3.06
CA HIS A 177 6.49 -15.95 -2.73
C HIS A 177 5.72 -16.29 -4.02
N VAL A 178 4.95 -17.37 -3.99
CA VAL A 178 4.04 -17.75 -5.07
C VAL A 178 2.62 -17.84 -4.53
N ALA A 179 1.85 -16.77 -4.73
CA ALA A 179 0.42 -16.79 -4.46
C ALA A 179 -0.31 -17.59 -5.54
N ARG A 180 -1.33 -18.35 -5.14
CA ARG A 180 -2.22 -19.07 -6.05
C ARG A 180 -3.56 -18.36 -6.10
N ARG A 181 -4.12 -18.27 -7.31
CA ARG A 181 -5.44 -17.69 -7.52
C ARG A 181 -6.48 -18.47 -6.71
N LYS A 182 -7.42 -17.73 -6.11
CA LYS A 182 -8.53 -18.29 -5.34
C LYS A 182 -9.75 -18.62 -6.20
#